data_AF-A0A3S2C9Z2-F1
#
_entry.id   AF-A0A3S2C9Z2-F1
#
_cell.length_a   1.000
_cell.length_b   1.000
_cell.length_c   1.000
_cell.angle_alpha   90.00
_cell.angle_beta   90.00
_cell.angle_gamma   90.00
#
_symmetry.space_group_name_H-M   'P 1'
#
loop_
_entity.id
_entity.type
_entity.pdbx_description
1 polymer ?
#
loop_
_entity_poly.entity_id
_entity_poly.type
_entity_poly.pdbx_seq_one_letter_code
_entity_poly.pdbx_strand_id
1 'polypeptide(L)'
;VRNLSPSGPYPADSPGFGVGIGVEADTTVSNNVIENAPLYGMQIGWGPYLRNVVATGNIIRKAGTGIVVSVVEGAGTAVISDNVIDGALNGAVVGQRWAEPATGDLASSNGSGYAHLTVERNHVT
;
A
#
# COMPACT_ATOMS: atom_id res chain seq x y z
N VAL A 1 1.07 12.95 -5.05
CA VAL A 1 1.89 12.32 -6.13
C VAL A 1 0.98 11.99 -7.31
N ARG A 2 1.32 12.31 -8.57
CA ARG A 2 0.40 12.10 -9.69
C ARG A 2 1.09 11.69 -11.00
N ASN A 3 0.38 10.93 -11.84
CA ASN A 3 0.71 10.63 -13.23
C ASN A 3 2.09 9.98 -13.42
N LEU A 4 2.30 8.86 -12.74
CA LEU A 4 3.55 8.12 -12.82
C LEU A 4 3.59 7.20 -14.05
N SER A 5 4.79 6.81 -14.44
CA SER A 5 5.05 5.87 -15.54
C SER A 5 5.50 4.50 -15.00
N PRO A 6 5.12 3.39 -15.64
CA PRO A 6 5.70 2.08 -15.36
C PRO A 6 7.09 1.89 -15.99
N SER A 7 7.55 2.84 -16.80
CA SER A 7 8.85 2.80 -17.47
C SER A 7 9.76 3.95 -17.03
N GLY A 8 11.07 3.67 -17.04
CA GLY A 8 12.12 4.62 -16.74
C GLY A 8 13.39 4.32 -17.56
N PRO A 9 14.45 5.14 -17.42
CA PRO A 9 15.64 5.07 -18.27
C PRO A 9 16.59 3.90 -17.96
N TYR A 10 16.24 3.04 -16.99
CA TYR A 10 17.03 1.89 -16.56
C TYR A 10 16.10 0.77 -16.07
N PRO A 11 16.57 -0.49 -16.00
CA PRO A 11 15.82 -1.56 -15.37
C PRO A 11 15.57 -1.24 -13.89
N ALA A 12 14.31 -1.27 -13.47
CA ALA A 12 13.98 -1.02 -12.07
C ALA A 12 14.24 -2.26 -11.22
N ASP A 13 14.78 -2.04 -10.03
CA ASP A 13 14.74 -3.03 -8.96
C ASP A 13 13.30 -3.26 -8.49
N SER A 14 13.07 -4.39 -7.84
CA SER A 14 11.78 -4.73 -7.26
C SER A 14 11.30 -3.64 -6.27
N PRO A 15 10.02 -3.22 -6.30
CA PRO A 15 8.91 -3.79 -7.07
C PRO A 15 8.74 -3.24 -8.49
N GLY A 16 9.55 -2.26 -8.91
CA GLY A 16 9.46 -1.61 -10.22
C GLY A 16 9.08 -0.12 -10.14
N PHE A 17 8.94 0.52 -11.31
CA PHE A 17 8.47 1.91 -11.39
C PHE A 17 6.96 2.02 -11.16
N GLY A 18 6.51 3.23 -10.83
CA GLY A 18 5.09 3.54 -10.73
C GLY A 18 4.50 3.43 -9.33
N VAL A 19 5.34 3.39 -8.30
CA VAL A 19 4.94 3.50 -6.88
C VAL A 19 4.76 4.98 -6.51
N GLY A 20 3.61 5.33 -5.93
CA GLY A 20 3.29 6.69 -5.49
C GLY A 20 4.12 7.13 -4.29
N ILE A 21 3.84 6.56 -3.12
CA ILE A 21 4.60 6.80 -1.88
C ILE A 21 5.07 5.47 -1.32
N GLY A 22 6.38 5.31 -1.14
CA GLY A 22 6.98 4.18 -0.44
C GLY A 22 7.46 4.60 0.94
N VAL A 23 7.08 3.85 1.99
CA VAL A 23 7.58 4.02 3.35
C VAL A 23 7.85 2.65 3.96
N GLU A 24 8.91 2.54 4.73
CA GLU A 24 9.32 1.25 5.30
C GLU A 24 9.07 1.18 6.80
N ALA A 25 9.47 2.22 7.55
CA ALA A 25 9.42 2.19 9.00
C ALA A 25 9.26 3.59 9.63
N ASP A 26 8.74 3.62 10.87
CA ASP A 26 8.68 4.78 11.77
C ASP A 26 8.15 6.05 11.07
N THR A 27 7.04 5.93 10.36
CA THR A 27 6.53 6.98 9.48
C THR A 27 5.01 7.10 9.54
N THR A 28 4.51 8.33 9.59
CA THR A 28 3.10 8.62 9.32
C THR A 28 2.96 9.20 7.91
N VAL A 29 2.08 8.61 7.10
CA VAL A 29 1.71 9.10 5.78
C VAL A 29 0.25 9.52 5.82
N SER A 30 0.01 10.83 5.86
CA SER A 30 -1.33 11.36 6.05
C SER A 30 -1.69 12.50 5.10
N ASN A 31 -2.97 12.59 4.76
CA ASN A 31 -3.56 13.71 4.02
C ASN A 31 -2.96 13.94 2.62
N ASN A 32 -2.51 12.86 1.96
CA ASN A 32 -2.00 12.93 0.60
C ASN A 32 -3.07 12.64 -0.43
N VAL A 33 -2.90 13.20 -1.63
CA VAL A 33 -3.59 12.75 -2.84
C VAL A 33 -2.60 12.05 -3.76
N ILE A 34 -2.89 10.78 -4.06
CA ILE A 34 -2.12 9.94 -4.98
C ILE A 34 -3.05 9.56 -6.13
N GLU A 35 -2.62 9.81 -7.36
CA GLU A 35 -3.49 9.58 -8.51
C GLU A 35 -2.70 9.08 -9.72
N ASN A 36 -3.25 8.08 -10.41
CA ASN A 36 -2.63 7.53 -11.61
C ASN A 36 -1.19 7.04 -11.33
N ALA A 37 -1.05 6.23 -10.27
CA ALA A 37 0.16 5.49 -9.93
C ALA A 37 0.00 4.05 -10.45
N PRO A 38 0.68 3.68 -11.56
CA PRO A 38 0.32 2.50 -12.33
C PRO A 38 0.69 1.18 -11.63
N LEU A 39 1.63 1.21 -10.67
CA LEU A 39 1.99 0.02 -9.89
C LEU A 39 1.26 0.03 -8.55
N TYR A 40 1.68 0.87 -7.62
CA TYR A 40 1.09 1.00 -6.28
C TYR A 40 0.79 2.46 -5.97
N GLY A 41 -0.38 2.75 -5.39
CA GLY A 41 -0.62 4.06 -4.78
C GLY A 41 0.34 4.28 -3.62
N MET A 42 0.40 3.33 -2.69
CA MET A 42 1.35 3.33 -1.59
C MET A 42 1.98 1.96 -1.37
N GLN A 43 3.27 1.93 -1.01
CA GLN A 43 3.98 0.74 -0.55
C GLN A 43 4.39 0.93 0.92
N ILE A 44 3.92 0.04 1.79
CA ILE A 44 4.16 0.09 3.22
C ILE A 44 4.96 -1.14 3.66
N GLY A 45 6.22 -0.93 3.99
CA GLY A 45 7.14 -1.97 4.42
C GLY A 45 7.76 -2.78 3.29
N TRP A 46 8.84 -3.46 3.62
CA TRP A 46 9.52 -4.42 2.76
C TRP A 46 10.05 -5.57 3.61
N GLY A 47 9.48 -6.77 3.43
CA GLY A 47 9.84 -7.92 4.25
C GLY A 47 9.65 -7.66 5.76
N PRO A 48 10.58 -8.12 6.62
CA PRO A 48 10.47 -7.98 8.08
C PRO A 48 10.78 -6.56 8.59
N TYR A 49 11.20 -5.64 7.72
CA TYR A 49 11.66 -4.31 8.14
C TYR A 49 10.53 -3.31 8.45
N LEU A 50 9.29 -3.66 8.09
CA LEU A 50 8.11 -2.88 8.45
C LEU A 50 8.06 -2.67 9.97
N ARG A 51 7.88 -1.43 10.43
CA ARG A 51 7.55 -1.13 11.85
C ARG A 51 6.95 0.26 11.99
N ASN A 52 5.99 0.41 12.91
CA ASN A 52 5.42 1.69 13.32
C ASN A 52 5.01 2.61 12.16
N VAL A 53 4.25 2.09 11.20
CA VAL A 53 3.73 2.90 10.08
C VAL A 53 2.24 3.17 10.25
N VAL A 54 1.83 4.42 10.05
CA VAL A 54 0.41 4.81 9.98
C VAL A 54 0.14 5.43 8.62
N ALA A 55 -0.83 4.91 7.88
CA ALA A 55 -1.33 5.48 6.64
C ALA A 55 -2.81 5.86 6.82
N THR A 56 -3.10 7.17 6.87
CA THR A 56 -4.44 7.64 7.20
C THR A 56 -4.88 8.91 6.48
N GLY A 57 -6.16 9.02 6.15
CA GLY A 57 -6.72 10.22 5.52
C GLY A 57 -6.17 10.49 4.12
N ASN A 58 -5.67 9.48 3.42
CA ASN A 58 -5.17 9.63 2.05
C ASN A 58 -6.28 9.37 1.03
N ILE A 59 -6.19 10.03 -0.11
CA ILE A 59 -7.04 9.80 -1.28
C ILE A 59 -6.17 9.16 -2.37
N ILE A 60 -6.48 7.92 -2.73
CA ILE A 60 -5.76 7.15 -3.75
C ILE A 60 -6.72 6.88 -4.91
N ARG A 61 -6.39 7.32 -6.12
CA ARG A 61 -7.26 7.21 -7.28
C ARG A 61 -6.58 6.59 -8.47
N LYS A 62 -7.28 5.69 -9.17
CA LYS A 62 -6.84 5.10 -10.45
C LYS A 62 -5.43 4.51 -10.33
N ALA A 63 -5.18 3.75 -9.27
CA ALA A 63 -3.91 3.09 -9.03
C ALA A 63 -3.95 1.64 -9.53
N GLY A 64 -2.79 1.05 -9.80
CA GLY A 64 -2.69 -0.39 -10.05
C GLY A 64 -3.23 -1.18 -8.85
N THR A 65 -2.50 -1.14 -7.73
CA THR A 65 -3.02 -1.52 -6.41
C THR A 65 -3.09 -0.27 -5.55
N GLY A 66 -4.10 -0.13 -4.69
CA GLY A 66 -4.24 1.06 -3.83
C GLY A 66 -3.07 1.19 -2.85
N ILE A 67 -3.04 0.32 -1.86
CA ILE A 67 -1.98 0.24 -0.84
C ILE A 67 -1.50 -1.21 -0.79
N VAL A 68 -0.19 -1.41 -0.84
CA VAL A 68 0.42 -2.69 -0.52
C VAL A 68 1.13 -2.62 0.83
N VAL A 69 1.06 -3.70 1.61
CA VAL A 69 1.64 -3.76 2.95
C VAL A 69 2.35 -5.08 3.22
N SER A 70 3.52 -5.04 3.85
CA SER A 70 4.24 -6.28 4.19
C SER A 70 3.48 -7.11 5.23
N VAL A 71 3.34 -8.40 4.93
CA VAL A 71 2.80 -9.42 5.84
C VAL A 71 3.81 -10.54 6.11
N VAL A 72 5.09 -10.29 5.80
CA VAL A 72 6.19 -11.22 6.10
C VAL A 72 6.33 -11.39 7.61
N GLU A 73 6.72 -12.58 8.05
CA GLU A 73 6.98 -12.86 9.46
C GLU A 73 8.03 -11.90 10.02
N GLY A 74 7.79 -11.42 11.24
CA GLY A 74 8.64 -10.44 11.90
C GLY A 74 8.36 -8.99 11.50
N ALA A 75 7.46 -8.74 10.53
CA ALA A 75 6.96 -7.40 10.27
C ALA A 75 6.28 -6.81 11.53
N GLY A 76 6.67 -5.59 11.85
CA GLY A 76 6.13 -4.80 12.95
C GLY A 76 4.87 -4.02 12.57
N THR A 77 4.39 -3.21 13.51
CA THR A 77 3.04 -2.64 13.47
C THR A 77 2.77 -1.73 12.27
N ALA A 78 1.61 -1.90 11.64
CA ALA A 78 1.08 -0.94 10.67
C ALA A 78 -0.43 -0.72 10.85
N VAL A 79 -0.87 0.52 10.67
CA VAL A 79 -2.28 0.91 10.67
C VAL A 79 -2.61 1.60 9.36
N ILE A 80 -3.59 1.06 8.65
CA ILE A 80 -4.09 1.58 7.38
C ILE A 80 -5.58 1.88 7.57
N SER A 81 -5.91 3.14 7.82
CA SER A 81 -7.28 3.51 8.15
C SER A 81 -7.74 4.83 7.57
N ASP A 82 -9.05 4.95 7.37
CA ASP A 82 -9.68 6.22 7.00
C ASP A 82 -9.16 6.80 5.67
N ASN A 83 -8.76 5.93 4.74
CA ASN A 83 -8.36 6.30 3.38
C ASN A 83 -9.53 6.15 2.41
N VAL A 84 -9.57 6.98 1.37
CA VAL A 84 -10.48 6.82 0.23
C VAL A 84 -9.69 6.24 -0.94
N ILE A 85 -10.09 5.07 -1.41
CA ILE A 85 -9.40 4.33 -2.48
C ILE A 85 -10.40 4.09 -3.60
N ASP A 86 -10.22 4.79 -4.72
CA ASP A 86 -11.18 4.84 -5.82
C ASP A 86 -10.54 4.34 -7.13
N GLY A 87 -11.12 3.29 -7.71
CA GLY A 87 -10.69 2.72 -8.98
C GLY A 87 -9.29 2.06 -8.92
N ALA A 88 -8.96 1.39 -7.80
CA ALA A 88 -7.78 0.53 -7.75
C ALA A 88 -8.03 -0.78 -8.52
N LEU A 89 -7.15 -1.13 -9.45
CA LEU A 89 -7.39 -2.23 -10.41
C LEU A 89 -7.19 -3.63 -9.81
N ASN A 90 -6.25 -3.77 -8.88
CA ASN A 90 -5.78 -5.05 -8.35
C ASN A 90 -6.05 -5.22 -6.84
N GLY A 91 -6.98 -4.42 -6.30
CA GLY A 91 -7.34 -4.39 -4.88
C GLY A 91 -6.95 -3.10 -4.19
N ALA A 92 -7.72 -2.73 -3.17
CA ALA A 92 -7.54 -1.51 -2.42
C ALA A 92 -6.41 -1.62 -1.38
N VAL A 93 -6.39 -2.70 -0.58
CA VAL A 93 -5.30 -2.98 0.36
C VAL A 93 -4.87 -4.43 0.24
N VAL A 94 -3.62 -4.68 -0.18
CA VAL A 94 -3.12 -6.04 -0.43
C VAL A 94 -1.88 -6.32 0.41
N GLY A 95 -1.90 -7.41 1.16
CA GLY A 95 -0.74 -7.94 1.86
C GLY A 95 0.27 -8.54 0.89
N GLN A 96 1.56 -8.25 1.07
CA GLN A 96 2.65 -8.70 0.22
C GLN A 96 3.73 -9.44 1.01
N ARG A 97 4.41 -10.35 0.34
CA ARG A 97 5.69 -10.91 0.75
C ARG A 97 6.74 -10.40 -0.23
N TRP A 98 7.45 -9.34 0.15
CA TRP A 98 8.25 -8.53 -0.77
C TRP A 98 7.40 -7.98 -1.92
N ALA A 99 7.61 -8.42 -3.16
CA ALA A 99 6.83 -8.01 -4.33
C ALA A 99 5.72 -9.00 -4.72
N GLU A 100 5.56 -10.09 -3.97
CA GLU A 100 4.59 -11.13 -4.26
C GLU A 100 3.28 -10.93 -3.45
N PRO A 101 2.11 -10.79 -4.11
CA PRO A 101 0.84 -10.69 -3.41
C PRO A 101 0.57 -11.96 -2.60
N ALA A 102 0.27 -11.79 -1.32
CA ALA A 102 0.03 -12.89 -0.39
C ALA A 102 -1.41 -12.97 0.13
N THR A 103 -2.24 -11.98 -0.20
CA THR A 103 -3.64 -11.90 0.24
C THR A 103 -4.54 -11.47 -0.91
N GLY A 104 -5.87 -11.66 -0.74
CA GLY A 104 -6.86 -10.86 -1.45
C GLY A 104 -6.92 -9.42 -0.93
N ASP A 105 -7.99 -8.69 -1.26
CA ASP A 105 -8.18 -7.34 -0.77
C ASP A 105 -8.60 -7.32 0.71
N LEU A 106 -7.68 -6.88 1.57
CA LEU A 106 -7.87 -6.77 3.01
C LEU A 106 -8.89 -5.71 3.39
N ALA A 107 -9.15 -4.71 2.55
CA ALA A 107 -10.18 -3.70 2.81
C ALA A 107 -11.61 -4.25 2.72
N SER A 108 -11.79 -5.40 2.05
CA SER A 108 -13.09 -6.09 1.93
C SER A 108 -13.30 -7.18 3.00
N SER A 109 -12.33 -7.37 3.91
CA SER A 109 -12.34 -8.44 4.90
C SER A 109 -12.71 -7.95 6.31
N ASN A 110 -13.27 -8.84 7.15
CA ASN A 110 -13.54 -8.53 8.55
C ASN A 110 -12.27 -8.63 9.40
N GLY A 111 -11.33 -7.70 9.16
CA GLY A 111 -10.01 -7.65 9.78
C GLY A 111 -8.92 -8.29 8.93
N SER A 112 -7.66 -7.90 9.17
CA SER A 112 -6.53 -8.25 8.30
C SER A 112 -6.10 -9.72 8.35
N GLY A 113 -6.41 -10.44 9.44
CA GLY A 113 -5.86 -11.77 9.72
C GLY A 113 -4.40 -11.76 10.23
N TYR A 114 -3.79 -10.58 10.38
CA TYR A 114 -2.40 -10.41 10.85
C TYR A 114 -2.36 -9.55 12.10
N ALA A 115 -1.78 -10.06 13.19
CA ALA A 115 -1.78 -9.40 14.49
C ALA A 115 -1.08 -8.03 14.51
N HIS A 116 -0.09 -7.81 13.63
CA HIS A 116 0.64 -6.55 13.52
C HIS A 116 -0.04 -5.51 12.65
N LEU A 117 -1.12 -5.86 11.94
CA LEU A 117 -1.69 -5.04 10.88
C LEU A 117 -3.16 -4.73 11.15
N THR A 118 -3.49 -3.46 11.25
CA THR A 118 -4.87 -2.97 11.28
C THR A 118 -5.24 -2.40 9.91
N VAL A 119 -6.30 -2.92 9.31
CA VAL A 119 -6.91 -2.38 8.08
C VAL A 119 -8.39 -2.17 8.36
N GLU A 120 -8.82 -0.91 8.44
CA GLU A 120 -10.18 -0.59 8.84
C GLU A 120 -10.64 0.78 8.31
N ARG A 121 -11.95 0.97 8.18
CA ARG A 121 -12.57 2.27 7.79
C ARG A 121 -12.01 2.87 6.49
N ASN A 122 -11.42 2.07 5.61
CA ASN A 122 -11.06 2.52 4.27
C ASN A 122 -12.31 2.47 3.40
N HIS A 123 -12.61 3.56 2.69
CA HIS A 123 -13.73 3.64 1.77
C HIS A 123 -13.24 3.25 0.37
N VAL A 124 -13.80 2.18 -0.19
CA VAL A 124 -13.37 1.61 -1.47
C VAL A 124 -14.48 1.73 -2.51
N THR A 125 -14.17 2.27 -3.68
CA THR A 125 -15.09 2.42 -4.81
C THR A 125 -14.47 2.05 -6.15
#